data_AF-A0A971PG11-F1
#
_entry.id   AF-A0A971PG11-F1
#
_cell.length_a   1.000
_cell.length_b   1.000
_cell.length_c   1.000
_cell.angle_alpha   90.00
_cell.angle_beta   90.00
_cell.angle_gamma   90.00
#
_symmetry.space_group_name_H-M   'P 1'
#
loop_
_entity.id
_entity.type
_entity.pdbx_description
1 polymer ?
#
loop_
_entity_poly.entity_id
_entity_poly.type
_entity_poly.pdbx_seq_one_letter_code
_entity_poly.pdbx_strand_id
1 'polypeptide(L)'
;MGSEKGSILLAVSVIFLIIGLLLLSVLELASIERKMSRNYTDLLQARQAVDGGVARTCQLTLSSLQAGAGAEALPGLPVGANTGSQVIGDPSGQVSYRIRGEGVKLAVQGSNYGIYAFSCEGSSHGVVQTASVKVRYGFSNIYKYTSGYPLFDHRIFNDQGRVTYYQLDK
;
A
#
# COMPACT_ATOMS: atom_id res chain seq x y z
N MET A 1 0.15 -10.47 74.79
CA MET A 1 0.72 -9.49 73.82
C MET A 1 1.43 -10.16 72.63
N GLY A 2 1.02 -11.37 72.19
CA GLY A 2 1.62 -12.06 71.03
C GLY A 2 0.71 -12.14 69.79
N SER A 3 -0.61 -12.00 69.97
CA SER A 3 -1.61 -12.15 68.89
C SER A 3 -1.61 -10.99 67.89
N GLU A 4 -1.42 -9.75 68.35
CA GLU A 4 -1.49 -8.56 67.49
C GLU A 4 -0.27 -8.44 66.56
N LYS A 5 0.93 -8.80 67.03
CA LYS A 5 2.16 -8.77 66.21
C LYS A 5 2.13 -9.80 65.08
N GLY A 6 1.55 -10.98 65.31
CA GLY A 6 1.37 -12.01 64.27
C GLY A 6 0.34 -11.61 63.21
N SER A 7 -0.76 -10.97 63.62
CA SER A 7 -1.78 -10.44 62.71
C SER A 7 -1.24 -9.31 61.81
N ILE A 8 -0.39 -8.44 62.35
CA ILE A 8 0.24 -7.36 61.58
C ILE A 8 1.23 -7.92 60.55
N LEU A 9 2.06 -8.90 60.93
CA LEU A 9 2.98 -9.57 60.00
C LEU A 9 2.24 -10.25 58.84
N LEU A 10 1.15 -10.97 59.12
CA LEU A 10 0.29 -11.56 58.11
C LEU A 10 -0.31 -10.51 57.17
N ALA A 11 -0.84 -9.41 57.71
CA ALA A 11 -1.39 -8.32 56.91
C ALA A 11 -0.34 -7.69 55.99
N VAL A 12 0.89 -7.47 56.48
CA VAL A 12 2.01 -6.96 55.68
C VAL A 12 2.38 -7.93 54.57
N SER A 13 2.49 -9.23 54.86
CA SER A 13 2.78 -10.25 53.84
C SER A 13 1.70 -10.32 52.75
N VAL A 14 0.42 -10.22 53.11
CA VAL A 14 -0.69 -10.19 52.14
C VAL A 14 -0.63 -8.92 51.28
N ILE A 15 -0.33 -7.76 51.86
CA ILE A 15 -0.17 -6.51 51.11
C ILE A 15 1.00 -6.62 50.12
N PHE A 16 2.15 -7.14 50.54
CA PHE A 16 3.29 -7.35 49.63
C PHE A 16 2.97 -8.35 48.52
N LEU A 17 2.23 -9.42 48.81
CA LEU A 17 1.77 -10.37 47.81
C LEU A 17 0.85 -9.69 46.78
N ILE A 18 -0.12 -8.90 47.24
CA ILE A 18 -1.03 -8.15 46.35
C ILE A 18 -0.24 -7.18 45.48
N ILE A 19 0.70 -6.41 46.06
CA ILE A 19 1.55 -5.49 45.31
C ILE A 19 2.40 -6.24 44.28
N GLY A 20 2.99 -7.38 44.65
CA GLY A 20 3.77 -8.20 43.73
C GLY A 20 2.95 -8.72 42.54
N LEU A 21 1.73 -9.19 42.79
CA LEU A 21 0.81 -9.63 41.74
C LEU A 21 0.38 -8.47 40.82
N LEU A 22 0.12 -7.28 41.39
CA LEU A 22 -0.19 -6.09 40.62
C LEU A 22 0.99 -5.66 39.74
N LEU A 23 2.22 -5.67 40.27
CA LEU A 23 3.43 -5.33 39.51
C LEU A 23 3.68 -6.30 38.34
N LEU A 24 3.47 -7.61 38.55
CA LEU A 24 3.56 -8.60 37.47
C LEU A 24 2.52 -8.33 36.38
N SER A 25 1.28 -8.03 36.76
CA SER A 25 0.19 -7.72 35.83
C SER A 25 0.52 -6.48 34.97
N VAL A 26 1.11 -5.44 35.58
CA VAL A 26 1.54 -4.22 34.85
C VAL A 26 2.67 -4.55 33.87
N LEU A 27 3.62 -5.40 34.25
CA LEU A 27 4.73 -5.81 33.38
C LEU A 27 4.24 -6.60 32.16
N GLU A 28 3.28 -7.51 32.36
CA GLU A 28 2.65 -8.26 31.27
C GLU A 28 1.91 -7.34 30.29
N LEU A 29 1.13 -6.39 30.82
CA LEU A 29 0.44 -5.40 30.00
C LEU A 29 1.43 -4.58 29.15
N ALA A 30 2.50 -4.07 29.76
CA ALA A 30 3.53 -3.32 29.06
C ALA A 30 4.21 -4.15 27.94
N SER A 31 4.41 -5.46 28.16
CA SER A 31 4.95 -6.37 27.15
C SER A 31 4.01 -6.55 25.96
N ILE A 32 2.71 -6.69 26.21
CA ILE A 32 1.67 -6.81 25.18
C ILE A 32 1.57 -5.50 24.39
N GLU A 33 1.51 -4.36 25.06
CA GLU A 33 1.48 -3.03 24.43
C GLU A 33 2.68 -2.80 23.53
N ARG A 34 3.88 -3.18 23.97
CA ARG A 34 5.10 -3.08 23.15
C ARG A 34 5.02 -3.92 21.87
N LYS A 35 4.48 -5.14 21.95
CA LYS A 35 4.29 -6.01 20.77
C LYS A 35 3.24 -5.43 19.83
N MET A 36 2.11 -4.96 20.36
CA MET A 36 1.05 -4.31 19.56
C MET A 36 1.57 -3.06 18.86
N SER A 37 2.35 -2.22 19.56
CA SER A 37 2.96 -1.01 19.00
C SER A 37 3.89 -1.31 17.82
N ARG A 38 4.72 -2.36 17.93
CA ARG A 38 5.59 -2.81 16.83
C ARG A 38 4.77 -3.27 15.63
N ASN A 39 3.85 -4.22 15.84
CA ASN A 39 3.00 -4.74 14.77
C ASN A 39 2.19 -3.62 14.08
N TYR A 40 1.71 -2.64 14.84
CA TYR A 40 1.01 -1.49 14.31
C TYR A 40 1.92 -0.61 13.44
N THR A 41 3.15 -0.38 13.88
CA THR A 41 4.16 0.37 13.09
C THR A 41 4.50 -0.36 11.80
N ASP A 42 4.73 -1.68 11.86
CA ASP A 42 5.04 -2.49 10.68
C ASP A 42 3.89 -2.50 9.67
N LEU A 43 2.64 -2.56 10.15
CA LEU A 43 1.45 -2.44 9.30
C LEU A 43 1.37 -1.07 8.63
N LEU A 44 1.62 0.02 9.36
CA LEU A 44 1.65 1.36 8.78
C LEU A 44 2.76 1.50 7.72
N GLN A 45 3.93 0.91 7.94
CA GLN A 45 5.01 0.92 6.96
C GLN A 45 4.66 0.10 5.71
N ALA A 46 4.08 -1.09 5.88
CA ALA A 46 3.58 -1.89 4.76
C ALA A 46 2.54 -1.12 3.94
N ARG A 47 1.64 -0.39 4.61
CA ARG A 47 0.67 0.50 3.94
C ARG A 47 1.34 1.61 3.16
N GLN A 48 2.30 2.31 3.76
CA GLN A 48 3.05 3.36 3.08
C GLN A 48 3.80 2.82 1.86
N ALA A 49 4.30 1.57 1.95
CA ALA A 49 4.93 0.91 0.82
C ALA A 49 3.94 0.65 -0.32
N VAL A 50 2.71 0.22 -0.01
CA VAL A 50 1.62 0.11 -1.00
C VAL A 50 1.37 1.47 -1.65
N ASP A 51 1.18 2.53 -0.86
CA ASP A 51 0.86 3.86 -1.37
C ASP A 51 1.97 4.42 -2.28
N GLY A 52 3.23 4.26 -1.86
CA GLY A 52 4.40 4.62 -2.67
C GLY A 52 4.49 3.79 -3.96
N GLY A 53 4.21 2.49 -3.88
CA GLY A 53 4.18 1.58 -5.02
C GLY A 53 3.06 1.90 -6.02
N VAL A 54 1.89 2.31 -5.53
CA VAL A 54 0.77 2.78 -6.36
C VAL A 54 1.16 4.06 -7.08
N ALA A 55 1.68 5.06 -6.37
CA ALA A 55 2.12 6.32 -6.97
C ALA A 55 3.20 6.09 -8.05
N ARG A 56 4.18 5.24 -7.76
CA ARG A 56 5.24 4.90 -8.72
C ARG A 56 4.69 4.18 -9.95
N THR A 57 3.78 3.23 -9.76
CA THR A 57 3.13 2.50 -10.85
C THR A 57 2.27 3.40 -11.72
N CYS A 58 1.59 4.39 -11.12
CA CYS A 58 0.84 5.39 -11.88
C CYS A 58 1.75 6.21 -12.80
N GLN A 59 2.93 6.62 -12.32
CA GLN A 59 3.93 7.33 -13.13
C GLN A 59 4.46 6.47 -14.27
N LEU A 60 4.84 5.21 -13.98
CA LEU A 60 5.34 4.28 -15.00
C LEU A 60 4.28 4.02 -16.08
N THR A 61 3.02 3.87 -15.66
CA THR A 61 1.89 3.70 -16.58
C THR A 61 1.73 4.92 -17.47
N LEU A 62 1.76 6.12 -16.91
CA LEU A 62 1.68 7.36 -17.70
C LEU A 62 2.83 7.47 -18.71
N SER A 63 4.07 7.20 -18.28
CA SER A 63 5.25 7.24 -19.16
C SER A 63 5.13 6.24 -20.32
N SER A 64 4.64 5.02 -20.03
CA SER A 64 4.38 4.00 -21.05
C SER A 64 3.29 4.44 -22.04
N LEU A 65 2.21 5.03 -21.52
CA LEU A 65 1.11 5.57 -22.33
C LEU A 65 1.55 6.73 -23.23
N GLN A 66 2.43 7.60 -22.73
CA GLN A 66 3.02 8.70 -23.49
C GLN A 66 4.00 8.21 -24.56
N ALA A 67 4.81 7.18 -24.26
CA ALA A 67 5.66 6.54 -25.26
C ALA A 67 4.83 5.89 -26.40
N GLY A 68 3.64 5.39 -26.08
CA GLY A 68 2.67 4.86 -27.03
C GLY A 68 1.70 5.89 -27.62
N ALA A 69 1.93 7.19 -27.47
CA ALA A 69 0.99 8.24 -27.90
C ALA A 69 0.70 8.26 -29.41
N GLY A 70 1.56 7.66 -30.23
CA GLY A 70 1.36 7.51 -31.68
C GLY A 70 0.41 6.37 -32.09
N ALA A 71 -0.11 5.58 -31.14
CA ALA A 71 -1.07 4.52 -31.42
C ALA A 71 -2.50 4.91 -31.00
N GLU A 72 -3.46 4.70 -31.90
CA GLU A 72 -4.87 4.97 -31.63
C GLU A 72 -5.47 3.98 -30.62
N ALA A 73 -5.03 2.72 -30.63
CA ALA A 73 -5.41 1.77 -29.59
C ALA A 73 -4.63 2.04 -28.29
N LEU A 74 -5.31 1.94 -27.15
CA LEU A 74 -4.63 1.96 -25.84
C LEU A 74 -3.92 0.61 -25.61
N PRO A 75 -2.72 0.61 -25.00
CA PRO A 75 -2.05 -0.64 -24.65
C PRO A 75 -2.84 -1.39 -23.57
N GLY A 76 -3.09 -2.69 -23.77
CA GLY A 76 -3.78 -3.51 -22.78
C GLY A 76 -2.98 -3.71 -21.49
N LEU A 77 -1.64 -3.66 -21.58
CA LEU A 77 -0.72 -3.92 -20.48
C LEU A 77 0.47 -2.95 -20.51
N PRO A 78 0.28 -1.66 -20.15
CA PRO A 78 1.32 -0.64 -20.22
C PRO A 78 2.51 -0.89 -19.28
N VAL A 79 2.28 -1.59 -18.17
CA VAL A 79 3.31 -1.94 -17.19
C VAL A 79 3.13 -3.40 -16.80
N GLY A 80 4.13 -4.24 -17.06
CA GLY A 80 4.12 -5.62 -16.63
C GLY A 80 4.30 -5.77 -15.13
N ALA A 81 3.96 -6.95 -14.59
CA ALA A 81 4.31 -7.28 -13.23
C ALA A 81 5.84 -7.23 -13.08
N ASN A 82 6.34 -6.34 -12.21
CA ASN A 82 7.72 -6.41 -11.76
C ASN A 82 7.86 -7.74 -11.00
N THR A 83 8.54 -8.72 -11.63
CA THR A 83 8.77 -10.05 -11.06
C THR A 83 9.65 -10.03 -9.79
N GLY A 84 10.22 -8.87 -9.43
CA GLY A 84 10.95 -8.64 -8.20
C GLY A 84 10.33 -7.54 -7.32
N SER A 85 10.43 -7.72 -5.99
CA SER A 85 10.05 -6.70 -5.02
C SER A 85 10.98 -5.49 -5.13
N GLN A 86 10.40 -4.30 -5.14
CA GLN A 86 11.12 -3.03 -5.18
C GLN A 86 11.31 -2.53 -3.76
N VAL A 87 12.56 -2.43 -3.32
CA VAL A 87 12.91 -1.94 -1.98
C VAL A 87 12.68 -0.43 -1.91
N ILE A 88 12.08 0.03 -0.81
CA ILE A 88 11.84 1.44 -0.55
C ILE A 88 12.82 1.92 0.52
N GLY A 89 13.62 2.93 0.18
CA GLY A 89 14.56 3.55 1.11
C GLY A 89 15.84 2.73 1.27
N ASP A 90 16.00 2.10 2.45
CA ASP A 90 17.22 1.39 2.81
C ASP A 90 17.36 0.06 2.04
N PRO A 91 18.50 -0.19 1.36
CA PRO A 91 18.79 -1.45 0.68
C PRO A 91 18.80 -2.69 1.59
N SER A 92 18.69 -2.54 2.93
CA SER A 92 18.44 -3.67 3.84
C SER A 92 17.17 -4.47 3.54
N GLY A 93 16.29 -3.97 2.65
CA GLY A 93 15.18 -4.74 2.09
C GLY A 93 13.98 -4.90 3.04
N GLN A 94 13.96 -4.16 4.14
CA GLN A 94 12.95 -4.32 5.19
C GLN A 94 11.57 -3.84 4.75
N VAL A 95 11.51 -2.81 3.90
CA VAL A 95 10.26 -2.27 3.33
C VAL A 95 10.31 -2.37 1.81
N SER A 96 9.30 -2.99 1.21
CA SER A 96 9.26 -3.15 -0.24
C SER A 96 7.84 -3.19 -0.79
N TYR A 97 7.69 -2.98 -2.10
CA TYR A 97 6.42 -3.16 -2.79
C TYR A 97 6.58 -3.97 -4.08
N ARG A 98 5.51 -4.62 -4.53
CA ARG A 98 5.43 -5.31 -5.81
C ARG A 98 4.04 -5.21 -6.43
N ILE A 99 3.99 -5.31 -7.76
CA ILE A 99 2.73 -5.40 -8.50
C ILE A 99 2.40 -6.87 -8.72
N ARG A 100 1.19 -7.27 -8.31
CA ARG A 100 0.74 -8.66 -8.39
C ARG A 100 0.09 -8.96 -9.74
N GLY A 101 -0.03 -10.25 -10.04
CA GLY A 101 -0.67 -10.74 -11.26
C GLY A 101 0.20 -10.47 -12.50
N GLU A 102 -0.42 -10.01 -13.58
CA GLU A 102 0.30 -9.72 -14.84
C GLU A 102 0.78 -8.27 -14.93
N GLY A 103 0.41 -7.40 -13.99
CA GLY A 103 0.75 -5.98 -14.00
C GLY A 103 -0.48 -5.08 -14.11
N VAL A 104 -0.31 -3.93 -14.74
CA VAL A 104 -1.34 -2.91 -14.94
C VAL A 104 -2.14 -3.24 -16.19
N LYS A 105 -3.44 -3.55 -16.03
CA LYS A 105 -4.33 -3.96 -17.12
C LYS A 105 -5.36 -2.90 -17.46
N LEU A 106 -5.64 -2.70 -18.74
CA LEU A 106 -6.77 -1.88 -19.19
C LEU A 106 -8.08 -2.58 -18.83
N ALA A 107 -8.88 -1.95 -17.95
CA ALA A 107 -10.16 -2.48 -17.50
C ALA A 107 -11.34 -1.89 -18.27
N VAL A 108 -11.29 -0.60 -18.59
CA VAL A 108 -12.34 0.11 -19.33
C VAL A 108 -11.71 1.12 -20.27
N GLN A 109 -12.19 1.18 -21.50
CA GLN A 109 -11.81 2.20 -22.47
C GLN A 109 -13.03 3.04 -22.85
N GLY A 110 -12.93 4.34 -22.66
CA GLY A 110 -13.85 5.34 -23.18
C GLY A 110 -13.24 6.09 -24.38
N SER A 111 -14.00 7.04 -24.94
CA SER A 111 -13.55 7.86 -26.07
C SER A 111 -12.43 8.85 -25.73
N ASN A 112 -12.37 9.30 -24.47
CA ASN A 112 -11.41 10.29 -23.96
C ASN A 112 -10.79 9.88 -22.62
N TYR A 113 -10.91 8.61 -22.24
CA TYR A 113 -10.28 8.10 -21.02
C TYR A 113 -10.02 6.59 -21.09
N GLY A 114 -9.03 6.13 -20.32
CA GLY A 114 -8.79 4.72 -20.06
C GLY A 114 -8.70 4.48 -18.55
N ILE A 115 -9.34 3.42 -18.06
CA ILE A 115 -9.23 2.99 -16.66
C ILE A 115 -8.35 1.76 -16.62
N TYR A 116 -7.25 1.85 -15.88
CA TYR A 116 -6.33 0.76 -15.64
C TYR A 116 -6.49 0.22 -14.22
N ALA A 117 -6.45 -1.09 -14.07
CA ALA A 117 -6.57 -1.79 -12.80
C ALA A 117 -5.30 -2.59 -12.51
N PHE A 118 -4.88 -2.57 -11.25
CA PHE A 118 -3.77 -3.39 -10.76
C PHE A 118 -3.88 -3.61 -9.25
N SER A 119 -3.14 -4.59 -8.75
CA SER A 119 -2.99 -4.84 -7.31
C SER A 119 -1.54 -4.59 -6.90
N CYS A 120 -1.36 -3.80 -5.85
CA CYS A 120 -0.06 -3.46 -5.28
C CYS A 120 0.04 -4.10 -3.90
N GLU A 121 1.13 -4.81 -3.65
CA GLU A 121 1.44 -5.42 -2.35
C GLU A 121 2.64 -4.70 -1.75
N GLY A 122 2.52 -4.26 -0.51
CA GLY A 122 3.60 -3.69 0.30
C GLY A 122 3.91 -4.61 1.47
N SER A 123 5.19 -4.72 1.81
CA SER A 123 5.69 -5.57 2.88
C SER A 123 6.63 -4.79 3.78
N SER A 124 6.45 -4.93 5.10
CA SER A 124 7.41 -4.49 6.12
C SER A 124 7.59 -5.57 7.18
N HIS A 125 8.82 -6.02 7.44
CA HIS A 125 9.15 -6.98 8.51
C HIS A 125 8.26 -8.25 8.54
N GLY A 126 7.84 -8.74 7.36
CA GLY A 126 6.97 -9.92 7.23
C GLY A 126 5.47 -9.62 7.35
N VAL A 127 5.09 -8.39 7.69
CA VAL A 127 3.72 -7.89 7.59
C VAL A 127 3.46 -7.47 6.15
N VAL A 128 2.40 -8.01 5.55
CA VAL A 128 2.04 -7.75 4.15
C VAL A 128 0.69 -7.07 4.10
N GLN A 129 0.58 -6.05 3.25
CA GLN A 129 -0.66 -5.37 2.95
C GLN A 129 -0.84 -5.27 1.44
N THR A 130 -2.04 -5.56 0.95
CA THR A 130 -2.35 -5.49 -0.48
C THR A 130 -3.44 -4.44 -0.70
N ALA A 131 -3.31 -3.66 -1.77
CA ALA A 131 -4.38 -2.82 -2.27
C ALA A 131 -4.72 -3.14 -3.72
N SER A 132 -6.01 -3.13 -4.01
CA SER A 132 -6.56 -3.15 -5.36
C SER A 132 -6.90 -1.72 -5.80
N VAL A 133 -6.36 -1.31 -6.94
CA VAL A 133 -6.39 0.09 -7.40
C VAL A 133 -6.91 0.17 -8.82
N LYS A 134 -7.76 1.18 -9.09
CA LYS A 134 -8.15 1.58 -10.45
C LYS A 134 -7.81 3.05 -10.69
N VAL A 135 -7.11 3.32 -11.78
CA VAL A 135 -6.60 4.65 -12.14
C VAL A 135 -7.16 5.03 -13.50
N ARG A 136 -7.80 6.20 -13.58
CA ARG A 136 -8.32 6.78 -14.81
C ARG A 136 -7.33 7.76 -15.38
N TYR A 137 -6.98 7.59 -16.64
CA TYR A 137 -6.18 8.54 -17.43
C TYR A 137 -7.06 9.19 -18.47
N GLY A 138 -7.20 10.51 -18.40
CA GLY A 138 -7.89 11.33 -19.40
C GLY A 138 -6.97 11.68 -20.56
N PHE A 139 -7.49 11.63 -21.79
CA PHE A 139 -6.73 11.98 -22.99
C PHE A 139 -7.60 12.55 -24.10
N SER A 140 -6.95 13.20 -25.06
CA SER A 140 -7.54 13.70 -26.29
C SER A 140 -6.78 13.09 -27.48
N ASN A 141 -7.51 12.49 -28.42
CA ASN A 141 -6.95 12.02 -29.68
C ASN A 141 -6.96 13.18 -30.69
N ILE A 142 -5.82 13.43 -31.34
CA ILE A 142 -5.68 14.44 -32.39
C ILE A 142 -5.70 13.74 -33.74
N TYR A 143 -6.55 14.24 -34.64
CA TYR A 143 -6.68 13.74 -36.00
C TYR A 143 -6.25 14.82 -36.99
N LYS A 144 -5.50 14.43 -38.01
CA LYS A 144 -5.19 15.26 -39.17
C LYS A 144 -6.12 14.86 -40.31
N TYR A 145 -6.69 15.84 -41.00
CA TYR A 145 -7.48 15.58 -42.19
C TYR A 145 -6.57 15.54 -43.41
N THR A 146 -6.43 14.36 -44.02
CA THR A 146 -5.73 14.20 -45.28
C THR A 146 -6.70 13.57 -46.27
N SER A 147 -6.91 14.25 -47.40
CA SER A 147 -7.83 13.80 -48.47
C SER A 147 -9.27 13.51 -48.00
N GLY A 148 -9.78 14.30 -47.04
CA GLY A 148 -11.16 14.21 -46.54
C GLY A 148 -11.42 13.16 -45.46
N TYR A 149 -10.43 12.34 -45.10
CA TYR A 149 -10.56 11.35 -44.03
C TYR A 149 -9.75 11.75 -42.78
N PRO A 150 -10.30 11.59 -41.56
CA PRO A 150 -9.55 11.81 -40.34
C PRO A 150 -8.55 10.66 -40.15
N LEU A 151 -7.25 10.99 -40.20
CA LEU A 151 -6.18 10.07 -39.84
C LEU A 151 -5.72 10.39 -38.42
N PHE A 152 -5.61 9.38 -37.56
CA PHE A 152 -5.04 9.55 -36.22
C PHE A 152 -3.58 10.03 -36.35
N ASP A 153 -3.23 11.08 -35.60
CA ASP A 153 -1.88 11.64 -35.58
C ASP A 153 -1.18 11.28 -34.26
N HIS A 154 -1.71 11.76 -33.14
CA HIS A 154 -1.18 11.47 -31.83
C HIS A 154 -2.22 11.69 -30.73
N ARG A 155 -1.91 11.21 -29.52
CA ARG A 155 -2.69 11.40 -28.30
C ARG A 155 -1.99 12.33 -27.33
N ILE A 156 -2.75 13.20 -26.68
CA ILE A 156 -2.29 14.03 -25.57
C ILE A 156 -3.00 13.58 -24.30
N PHE A 157 -2.24 13.32 -23.23
CA PHE A 157 -2.78 13.00 -21.91
C PHE A 157 -3.02 14.29 -21.12
N ASN A 158 -4.24 14.45 -20.63
CA ASN A 158 -4.69 15.68 -19.98
C ASN A 158 -4.47 15.66 -18.45
N ASP A 159 -4.18 14.48 -17.90
CA ASP A 159 -3.93 14.27 -16.48
C ASP A 159 -2.79 13.26 -16.25
N GLN A 160 -2.34 13.16 -15.00
CA GLN A 160 -1.32 12.21 -14.58
C GLN A 160 -1.88 10.88 -14.06
N GLY A 161 -3.15 10.60 -14.33
CA GLY A 161 -3.88 9.49 -13.74
C GLY A 161 -4.53 9.88 -12.41
N ARG A 162 -5.85 9.76 -12.36
CA ARG A 162 -6.65 9.95 -11.14
C ARG A 162 -7.04 8.59 -10.58
N VAL A 163 -6.67 8.31 -9.33
CA VAL A 163 -7.16 7.13 -8.62
C VAL A 163 -8.67 7.25 -8.44
N THR A 164 -9.41 6.31 -9.03
CA THR A 164 -10.89 6.27 -8.99
C THR A 164 -11.40 5.24 -7.99
N TYR A 165 -10.57 4.25 -7.67
CA TYR A 165 -10.86 3.22 -6.69
C TYR A 165 -9.57 2.79 -6.03
N TYR A 166 -9.61 2.69 -4.71
CA TYR A 166 -8.52 2.21 -3.87
C TYR A 166 -9.15 1.44 -2.72
N GLN A 167 -8.86 0.16 -2.62
CA GLN A 167 -9.32 -0.68 -1.54
C GLN A 167 -8.16 -1.50 -1.00
N LEU A 168 -7.95 -1.43 0.31
CA LEU A 168 -7.05 -2.35 1.01
C LEU A 168 -7.77 -3.69 1.18
N ASP A 169 -7.10 -4.75 0.76
CA ASP A 169 -7.55 -6.11 0.97
C ASP A 169 -7.37 -6.46 2.45
N LYS A 170 -8.38 -7.12 3.03
CA LYS A 170 -8.40 -7.51 4.45
C LYS A 170 -7.58 -8.76 4.71
#